data_AF-A0A4R6Y4A3-F1
#
_entry.id   AF-A0A4R6Y4A3-F1
#
_cell.length_a   1.000
_cell.length_b   1.000
_cell.length_c   1.000
_cell.angle_alpha   90.00
_cell.angle_beta   90.00
_cell.angle_gamma   90.00
#
_symmetry.space_group_name_H-M   'P 1'
#
loop_
_entity.id
_entity.type
_entity.pdbx_description
1 polymer ?
#
loop_
_entity_poly.entity_id
_entity_poly.type
_entity_poly.pdbx_seq_one_letter_code
_entity_poly.pdbx_strand_id
1 'polypeptide(L)' 'MIRAEDLKFEVYPVPGIDARGGQHVGGHSGVKATHEPTGLMAYVNSGRSQHINKMIAEEMILAALTHPKFR' A
#
# COMPACT_ATOMS: atom_id res chain seq x y z
N MET A 1 -5.78 -13.44 -12.14
CA MET A 1 -6.36 -13.20 -10.81
C MET A 1 -5.18 -13.10 -9.85
N ILE A 2 -5.02 -11.98 -9.15
CA ILE A 2 -3.96 -11.85 -8.14
C ILE A 2 -4.33 -12.74 -6.96
N ARG A 3 -3.39 -13.54 -6.45
CA ARG A 3 -3.63 -14.32 -5.25
C ARG A 3 -3.24 -13.48 -4.04
N ALA A 4 -3.99 -13.60 -2.95
CA ALA A 4 -3.69 -12.87 -1.72
C ALA A 4 -2.29 -13.20 -1.15
N GLU A 5 -1.80 -14.42 -1.42
CA GLU A 5 -0.45 -14.87 -1.06
C GLU A 5 0.69 -14.12 -1.79
N ASP A 6 0.42 -13.50 -2.94
CA ASP A 6 1.42 -12.76 -3.71
C ASP A 6 1.62 -11.31 -3.20
N LEU A 7 0.79 -10.88 -2.23
CA LEU A 7 0.76 -9.51 -1.72
C LEU A 7 1.26 -9.42 -0.28
N LYS A 8 2.35 -8.68 -0.09
CA LYS A 8 2.85 -8.29 1.22
C LYS A 8 2.35 -6.89 1.59
N PHE A 9 1.72 -6.76 2.75
CA PHE A 9 1.26 -5.47 3.28
C PHE A 9 2.11 -5.01 4.47
N GLU A 10 2.53 -3.76 4.44
CA GLU A 10 3.30 -3.09 5.48
C GLU A 10 2.60 -1.79 5.89
N VAL A 11 2.80 -1.35 7.13
CA VAL A 11 2.28 -0.05 7.61
C VAL A 11 3.11 1.08 7.00
N TYR A 12 2.44 2.12 6.55
CA TYR A 12 3.04 3.33 5.97
C TYR A 12 2.34 4.60 6.53
N PRO A 13 3.03 5.74 6.69
CA PRO A 13 4.47 5.96 6.61
C PRO A 13 5.26 5.21 7.70
N VAL A 14 6.49 4.80 7.40
CA VAL A 14 7.37 4.18 8.41
C VAL A 14 7.78 5.25 9.44
N PRO A 15 7.48 5.07 10.74
CA PRO A 15 7.83 6.05 11.76
C PRO A 15 9.34 6.34 11.76
N GLY A 16 9.71 7.62 11.84
CA GLY A 16 11.13 8.05 11.87
C GLY A 16 11.86 8.05 10.52
N ILE A 17 11.30 7.43 9.49
CA ILE A 17 11.85 7.46 8.11
C ILE A 17 10.99 8.38 7.23
N ASP A 18 9.69 8.12 7.18
CA ASP A 18 8.76 8.79 6.25
C ASP A 18 7.86 9.84 6.94
N ALA A 19 7.78 9.82 8.28
CA ALA A 19 6.87 10.67 9.05
C ALA A 19 7.60 11.88 9.69
N ARG A 20 7.17 13.10 9.35
CA ARG A 20 7.50 14.32 10.13
C ARG A 20 6.58 14.37 11.36
N GLY A 21 7.17 14.39 12.56
CA GLY A 21 6.48 14.05 13.82
C GLY A 21 5.60 15.14 14.45
N GLY A 22 4.77 14.69 15.40
CA GLY A 22 3.98 15.51 16.33
C GLY A 22 2.95 14.66 17.09
N GLN A 23 2.69 14.97 18.36
CA GLN A 23 1.72 14.27 19.24
C GLN A 23 0.29 14.16 18.66
N HIS A 24 -0.06 15.06 17.73
CA HIS A 24 -1.37 15.08 17.05
C HIS A 24 -1.50 14.14 15.84
N VAL A 25 -0.40 13.54 15.36
CA VAL A 25 -0.38 12.68 14.17
C VAL A 25 -0.73 11.25 14.58
N GLY A 26 -1.95 11.03 15.07
CA GLY A 26 -2.42 9.72 15.53
C GLY A 26 -2.50 8.69 14.40
N GLY A 27 -2.15 7.43 14.73
CA GLY A 27 -2.45 6.20 13.99
C GLY A 27 -1.96 6.14 12.53
N HIS A 28 -0.83 5.46 12.30
CA HIS A 28 -0.35 5.14 10.95
C HIS A 28 -1.30 4.14 10.27
N SER A 29 -2.27 4.69 9.54
CA SER A 29 -3.29 3.91 8.83
C SER A 29 -2.93 3.66 7.37
N GLY A 30 -1.88 4.32 6.85
CA GLY A 30 -1.41 4.08 5.51
C GLY A 30 -0.83 2.67 5.34
N VAL A 31 -0.82 2.22 4.10
CA VAL A 31 -0.46 0.87 3.70
C VAL A 31 0.50 0.95 2.54
N LYS A 32 1.56 0.16 2.61
CA LYS A 32 2.39 -0.21 1.47
C LYS A 32 2.05 -1.65 1.09
N ALA A 33 1.49 -1.86 -0.10
CA ALA A 33 1.30 -3.19 -0.68
C ALA A 33 2.44 -3.47 -1.66
N THR A 34 3.00 -4.66 -1.60
CA THR A 34 4.06 -5.14 -2.50
C THR A 34 3.60 -6.43 -3.14
N HIS A 35 3.57 -6.48 -4.47
CA HIS A 35 3.38 -7.71 -5.22
C HIS A 35 4.73 -8.39 -5.41
N GLU A 36 5.00 -9.41 -4.61
CA GLU A 36 6.33 -10.04 -4.52
C GLU A 36 6.83 -10.60 -5.87
N PRO A 37 6.00 -11.25 -6.71
CA PRO A 37 6.47 -11.79 -7.97
C PRO A 37 6.98 -10.75 -8.98
N THR A 38 6.45 -9.52 -8.94
CA THR A 38 6.82 -8.45 -9.91
C THR A 38 7.59 -7.29 -9.30
N GLY A 39 7.65 -7.21 -7.97
CA GLY A 39 8.24 -6.09 -7.25
C GLY A 39 7.42 -4.79 -7.31
N LEU A 40 6.20 -4.83 -7.86
CA LEU A 40 5.31 -3.66 -7.88
C LEU A 40 4.93 -3.26 -6.47
N MET A 41 4.98 -1.96 -6.19
CA MET A 41 4.63 -1.40 -4.89
C MET A 41 3.57 -0.31 -5.06
N ALA A 42 2.56 -0.35 -4.21
CA ALA A 42 1.52 0.67 -4.09
C ALA A 42 1.52 1.24 -2.67
N TYR A 43 1.52 2.55 -2.56
CA TYR A 43 1.51 3.28 -1.29
C TYR A 43 0.20 4.06 -1.19
N VAL A 44 -0.59 3.79 -0.16
CA VAL A 44 -1.89 4.42 0.06
C VAL A 44 -1.93 5.01 1.47
N ASN A 45 -2.12 6.33 1.55
CA ASN A 45 -2.27 7.06 2.81
C ASN A 45 -3.36 8.15 2.67
N SER A 46 -4.50 7.78 2.10
CA SER A 46 -5.59 8.71 1.76
C SER A 46 -6.63 8.86 2.88
N GLY A 47 -6.73 7.91 3.81
CA GLY A 47 -7.72 7.95 4.89
C GLY A 47 -7.26 7.31 6.19
N ARG A 48 -8.10 7.42 7.23
CA ARG A 48 -7.82 6.95 8.60
C ARG A 48 -7.99 5.43 8.80
N SER A 49 -8.55 4.71 7.82
CA SER A 49 -8.82 3.27 7.93
C SER A 49 -7.81 2.45 7.16
N GLN A 50 -7.06 1.61 7.87
CA GLN A 50 -6.09 0.72 7.26
C GLN A 50 -6.74 -0.32 6.34
N HIS A 51 -7.94 -0.81 6.66
CA HIS A 51 -8.64 -1.78 5.82
C HIS A 51 -9.04 -1.18 4.47
N ILE A 52 -9.55 0.06 4.48
CA ILE A 52 -9.86 0.78 3.23
C ILE A 52 -8.57 1.00 2.43
N ASN A 53 -7.48 1.40 3.09
CA ASN A 53 -6.20 1.62 2.43
C ASN A 53 -5.61 0.31 1.84
N LYS A 54 -5.82 -0.85 2.48
CA LYS A 54 -5.45 -2.17 1.91
C LYS A 54 -6.23 -2.47 0.63
N MET A 55 -7.56 -2.31 0.66
CA MET A 55 -8.39 -2.55 -0.54
C MET A 55 -7.99 -1.66 -1.71
N ILE A 56 -7.76 -0.36 -1.46
CA ILE A 56 -7.29 0.57 -2.50
C ILE A 56 -5.92 0.14 -3.03
N ALA A 57 -4.99 -0.27 -2.15
CA ALA A 57 -3.67 -0.70 -2.56
C ALA A 57 -3.71 -1.97 -3.42
N GLU A 58 -4.60 -2.92 -3.11
CA GLU A 58 -4.86 -4.11 -3.92
C GLU A 58 -5.38 -3.75 -5.31
N GLU A 59 -6.37 -2.86 -5.40
CA GLU A 59 -6.92 -2.39 -6.68
C GLU A 59 -5.88 -1.67 -7.54
N MET A 60 -5.02 -0.86 -6.91
CA MET A 60 -3.91 -0.20 -7.62
C MET A 60 -2.92 -1.18 -8.21
N ILE A 61 -2.53 -2.22 -7.46
CA ILE A 61 -1.65 -3.28 -7.97
C ILE A 61 -2.33 -4.04 -9.11
N LEU A 62 -3.62 -4.38 -8.98
CA LEU A 62 -4.37 -5.06 -10.03
C LEU A 62 -4.45 -4.23 -11.31
N ALA A 63 -4.76 -2.94 -11.18
CA ALA A 63 -4.78 -2.02 -12.31
C ALA A 63 -3.40 -1.94 -12.98
N ALA A 64 -2.32 -1.87 -12.19
CA ALA A 64 -0.96 -1.85 -12.71
C ALA A 64 -0.59 -3.14 -13.47
N LEU A 65 -0.87 -4.32 -12.90
CA LEU A 65 -0.57 -5.62 -13.52
C LEU A 65 -1.35 -5.87 -14.82
N THR A 66 -2.59 -5.39 -14.89
CA THR A 66 -3.46 -5.58 -16.06
C THR A 66 -3.31 -4.48 -17.10
N HIS A 67 -2.55 -3.43 -16.81
CA HIS A 67 -2.35 -2.32 -17.73
C HIS A 67 -1.57 -2.79 -18.97
N PRO A 68 -2.01 -2.47 -20.20
CA PRO A 68 -1.40 -2.98 -21.43
C PRO A 68 0.05 -2.53 -21.67
N LYS A 69 0.52 -1.51 -20.92
CA LYS A 69 1.91 -1.06 -20.94
C LYS A 69 2.79 -1.70 -19.85
N PHE A 70 2.20 -2.49 -18.96
CA PHE A 70 2.94 -3.27 -17.98
C PHE A 70 3.49 -4.50 -18.71
N ARG A 71 4.76 -4.44 -19.09
CA ARG A 71 5.43 -5.43 -19.94
C ARG A 71 6.86 -5.65 -19.48
#